data_AF-A0A352M406-F1
#
_entry.id   AF-A0A352M406-F1
#
_cell.length_a   1.000
_cell.length_b   1.000
_cell.length_c   1.000
_cell.angle_alpha   90.00
_cell.angle_beta   90.00
_cell.angle_gamma   90.00
#
_symmetry.space_group_name_H-M   'P 1'
#
loop_
_entity.id
_entity.type
_entity.pdbx_description
1 polymer ?
#
loop_
_entity_poly.entity_id
_entity_poly.type
_entity_poly.pdbx_seq_one_letter_code
_entity_poly.pdbx_strand_id
1 'polypeptide(L)'
;RPVMIIHPYRTDLNGRDLSDFKDPRGKRLFIEMTETVKRDGAGYVDYMWQRKDDPMRIVPKLSYVKGFAPWGWIIGTGVYLDDVETEIKNLRQNIIIISLVIIIAAAFILFYLLIEQFRAEYGRLRAAEALKASEEKYRTLVESAGEGIIMAISGDRLFANQNILQRLGYDADEFAKLSVEDVIIPTEEETAAGGPYYRQIMKGEVAPRRYASRLKTRDGALIEVMLSAAGVDMPDK
;
A
#
# COMPACT_ATOMS: atom_id res chain seq x y z
N ARG A 1 -4.26 -9.10 -72.28
CA ARG A 1 -2.81 -9.34 -72.44
C ARG A 1 -2.08 -8.19 -71.76
N PRO A 2 -1.40 -8.40 -70.63
CA PRO A 2 -0.57 -7.38 -70.01
C PRO A 2 0.70 -7.12 -70.83
N VAL A 3 0.82 -5.93 -71.38
CA VAL A 3 2.06 -5.44 -72.00
C VAL A 3 2.59 -4.31 -71.14
N MET A 4 3.85 -4.39 -70.72
CA MET A 4 4.46 -3.34 -69.92
C MET A 4 4.77 -2.14 -70.80
N ILE A 5 4.15 -0.99 -70.52
CA ILE A 5 4.45 0.24 -71.25
C ILE A 5 5.76 0.85 -70.73
N ILE A 6 5.85 1.00 -69.41
CA ILE A 6 7.02 1.55 -68.75
C ILE A 6 7.17 0.99 -67.34
N HIS A 7 8.37 0.52 -67.03
CA HIS A 7 8.80 0.18 -65.69
C HIS A 7 10.04 1.00 -65.32
N PRO A 8 10.04 1.75 -64.20
CA PRO A 8 11.12 2.68 -63.86
C PRO A 8 12.47 2.02 -63.54
N TYR A 9 12.46 0.79 -63.00
CA TYR A 9 13.69 0.08 -62.57
C TYR A 9 14.05 -1.18 -63.38
N ARG A 10 13.06 -1.86 -63.98
CA ARG A 10 13.19 -3.05 -64.83
C ARG A 10 12.87 -2.68 -66.29
N THR A 11 13.72 -1.86 -66.89
CA THR A 11 13.54 -1.37 -68.28
C THR A 11 13.55 -2.51 -69.30
N ASP A 12 14.13 -3.67 -68.95
CA ASP A 12 14.09 -4.91 -69.72
C ASP A 12 12.67 -5.44 -69.97
N LEU A 13 11.69 -5.05 -69.13
CA LEU A 13 10.30 -5.46 -69.27
C LEU A 13 9.53 -4.57 -70.27
N ASN A 14 10.01 -3.37 -70.58
CA ASN A 14 9.29 -2.40 -71.42
C ASN A 14 9.01 -2.98 -72.81
N GLY A 15 7.76 -2.83 -73.28
CA GLY A 15 7.28 -3.36 -74.55
C GLY A 15 7.06 -4.87 -74.59
N ARG A 16 7.40 -5.62 -73.53
CA ARG A 16 7.23 -7.08 -73.51
C ARG A 16 5.83 -7.48 -73.06
N ASP A 17 5.39 -8.61 -73.60
CA ASP A 17 4.23 -9.34 -73.09
C ASP A 17 4.61 -10.08 -71.81
N LEU A 18 3.85 -9.84 -70.74
CA LEU A 18 4.09 -10.40 -69.42
C LEU A 18 3.03 -11.43 -69.01
N SER A 19 2.27 -11.97 -69.98
CA SER A 19 1.24 -12.97 -69.73
C SER A 19 1.78 -14.25 -69.05
N ASP A 20 2.99 -14.66 -69.41
CA ASP A 20 3.66 -15.84 -68.86
C ASP A 20 4.67 -15.52 -67.74
N PHE A 21 4.84 -14.24 -67.40
CA PHE A 21 5.73 -13.84 -66.33
C PHE A 21 5.18 -14.33 -64.98
N LYS A 22 6.04 -15.00 -64.22
CA LYS A 22 5.72 -15.51 -62.88
C LYS A 22 6.71 -14.94 -61.88
N ASP A 23 6.20 -14.55 -60.71
CA ASP A 23 7.07 -14.28 -59.57
C ASP A 23 7.72 -15.59 -59.06
N PRO A 24 8.70 -15.51 -58.14
CA PRO A 24 9.31 -16.70 -57.54
C PRO A 24 8.36 -17.66 -56.80
N ARG A 25 7.13 -17.24 -56.46
CA ARG A 25 6.07 -18.11 -55.91
C ARG A 25 5.19 -18.71 -57.01
N GLY A 26 5.49 -18.48 -58.29
CA GLY A 26 4.72 -18.94 -59.44
C GLY A 26 3.50 -18.08 -59.78
N LYS A 27 3.28 -16.96 -59.08
CA LYS A 27 2.13 -16.08 -59.26
C LYS A 27 2.27 -15.27 -60.55
N ARG A 28 1.28 -15.33 -61.43
CA ARG A 28 1.21 -14.52 -62.67
C ARG A 28 0.73 -13.11 -62.34
N LEU A 29 1.56 -12.34 -61.65
CA LEU A 29 1.18 -11.06 -61.04
C LEU A 29 0.58 -10.05 -62.04
N PHE A 30 1.09 -9.99 -63.28
CA PHE A 30 0.59 -9.05 -64.30
C PHE A 30 -0.77 -9.45 -64.88
N ILE A 31 -1.05 -10.75 -64.94
CA ILE A 31 -2.38 -11.27 -65.27
C ILE A 31 -3.35 -10.90 -64.16
N GLU A 32 -2.97 -11.13 -62.90
CA GLU A 32 -3.82 -10.82 -61.75
C GLU A 32 -4.11 -9.32 -61.62
N MET A 33 -3.13 -8.45 -61.88
CA MET A 33 -3.37 -6.99 -61.97
C MET A 33 -4.39 -6.65 -63.06
N THR A 34 -4.30 -7.30 -64.21
CA THR A 34 -5.24 -7.09 -65.31
C THR A 34 -6.64 -7.58 -64.95
N GLU A 35 -6.75 -8.76 -64.34
CA GLU A 35 -8.03 -9.34 -63.90
C GLU A 35 -8.67 -8.50 -62.79
N THR A 36 -7.89 -8.03 -61.82
CA THR A 36 -8.34 -7.16 -60.73
C THR A 36 -8.93 -5.86 -61.28
N VAL A 37 -8.23 -5.20 -62.19
CA VAL A 37 -8.72 -3.97 -62.82
C VAL A 37 -9.94 -4.22 -63.71
N LYS A 38 -9.98 -5.35 -64.44
CA LYS A 38 -11.16 -5.70 -65.25
C LYS A 38 -12.40 -5.98 -64.41
N ARG A 39 -12.24 -6.59 -63.24
CA ARG A 39 -13.33 -6.95 -62.34
C ARG A 39 -13.85 -5.74 -61.57
N ASP A 40 -12.96 -4.98 -60.94
CA ASP A 40 -13.32 -3.98 -59.93
C ASP A 40 -12.90 -2.55 -60.31
N GLY A 41 -12.23 -2.35 -61.45
CA GLY A 41 -11.64 -1.07 -61.88
C GLY A 41 -10.34 -0.71 -61.15
N ALA A 42 -10.17 -1.14 -59.90
CA ALA A 42 -8.96 -1.01 -59.12
C ALA A 42 -8.89 -2.08 -58.01
N GLY A 43 -7.71 -2.32 -57.46
CA GLY A 43 -7.57 -3.23 -56.32
C GLY A 43 -6.14 -3.47 -55.89
N TYR A 44 -5.99 -4.29 -54.86
CA TYR A 44 -4.69 -4.66 -54.31
C TYR A 44 -4.23 -6.01 -54.88
N VAL A 45 -2.94 -6.10 -55.18
CA VAL A 45 -2.27 -7.33 -55.63
C VAL A 45 -0.97 -7.48 -54.87
N ASP A 46 -0.86 -8.56 -54.09
CA ASP A 46 0.39 -8.96 -53.43
C ASP A 46 1.24 -9.83 -54.37
N TYR A 47 2.55 -9.71 -54.33
CA TYR A 47 3.46 -10.55 -55.11
C TYR A 47 4.88 -10.45 -54.58
N MET A 48 5.73 -11.39 -54.97
CA MET A 48 7.16 -11.29 -54.69
C MET A 48 7.84 -10.42 -55.73
N TRP A 49 8.61 -9.43 -55.28
CA TRP A 49 9.33 -8.53 -56.18
C TRP A 49 10.73 -8.25 -55.67
N GLN A 50 11.66 -8.06 -56.60
CA GLN A 50 12.99 -7.60 -56.25
C GLN A 50 12.95 -6.18 -55.67
N ARG A 51 13.83 -5.86 -54.72
CA ARG A 51 13.97 -4.48 -54.27
C ARG A 51 14.52 -3.59 -55.37
N LYS A 52 14.29 -2.28 -55.20
CA LYS A 52 14.78 -1.24 -56.12
C LYS A 52 16.30 -1.15 -56.10
N ASP A 53 16.88 -1.24 -54.90
CA ASP A 53 18.30 -1.08 -54.59
C ASP A 53 19.09 -2.39 -54.74
N ASP A 54 18.46 -3.53 -54.48
CA ASP A 54 19.07 -4.85 -54.61
C ASP A 54 18.18 -5.81 -55.44
N PRO A 55 18.54 -6.07 -56.72
CA PRO A 55 17.82 -7.00 -57.58
C PRO A 55 17.81 -8.47 -57.10
N MET A 56 18.77 -8.89 -56.27
CA MET A 56 18.81 -10.27 -55.74
C MET A 56 17.87 -10.45 -54.55
N ARG A 57 17.55 -9.37 -53.85
CA ARG A 57 16.64 -9.38 -52.70
C ARG A 57 15.19 -9.37 -53.14
N ILE A 58 14.59 -10.55 -53.17
CA ILE A 58 13.16 -10.75 -53.44
C ILE A 58 12.38 -10.66 -52.13
N VAL A 59 11.41 -9.75 -52.06
CA VAL A 59 10.59 -9.50 -50.86
C VAL A 59 9.10 -9.41 -51.21
N PRO A 60 8.20 -9.66 -50.25
CA PRO A 60 6.77 -9.45 -50.46
C PRO A 60 6.46 -7.97 -50.71
N LYS A 61 5.72 -7.68 -51.77
CA LYS A 61 5.27 -6.35 -52.15
C LYS A 61 3.76 -6.34 -52.30
N LEU A 62 3.12 -5.31 -51.76
CA LEU A 62 1.70 -5.06 -51.95
C LEU A 62 1.54 -3.84 -52.85
N SER A 63 0.91 -4.01 -54.01
CA SER A 63 0.63 -2.91 -54.93
C SER A 63 -0.85 -2.67 -55.06
N TYR A 64 -1.24 -1.40 -55.03
CA TYR A 64 -2.55 -0.94 -55.47
C TYR A 64 -2.48 -0.61 -56.96
N VAL A 65 -3.32 -1.25 -57.76
CA VAL A 65 -3.43 -1.03 -59.20
C VAL A 65 -4.79 -0.45 -59.55
N LYS A 66 -4.82 0.48 -60.51
CA LYS A 66 -6.04 1.13 -61.00
C LYS A 66 -6.00 1.25 -62.51
N GLY A 67 -7.13 0.95 -63.14
CA GLY A 67 -7.34 1.16 -64.56
C GLY A 67 -7.51 2.64 -64.90
N PHE A 68 -6.88 3.06 -65.98
CA PHE A 68 -7.06 4.37 -66.61
C PHE A 68 -7.75 4.19 -67.96
N ALA A 69 -9.08 4.30 -67.95
CA ALA A 69 -9.94 3.97 -69.10
C ALA A 69 -9.57 4.66 -70.42
N PRO A 70 -9.21 5.96 -70.48
CA PRO A 70 -8.94 6.64 -71.74
C PRO A 70 -7.84 6.00 -72.60
N TRP A 71 -6.88 5.31 -71.98
CA TRP A 71 -5.77 4.65 -72.68
C TRP A 71 -5.72 3.14 -72.44
N GLY A 72 -6.65 2.60 -71.64
CA GLY A 72 -6.61 1.19 -71.21
C GLY A 72 -5.38 0.84 -70.38
N TRP A 73 -4.74 1.83 -69.74
CA TRP A 73 -3.54 1.61 -68.94
C TRP A 73 -3.89 1.09 -67.55
N ILE A 74 -2.95 0.38 -66.93
CA ILE A 74 -3.01 0.02 -65.52
C ILE A 74 -1.86 0.72 -64.84
N ILE A 75 -2.19 1.57 -63.86
CA ILE A 75 -1.21 2.32 -63.07
C ILE A 75 -1.16 1.68 -61.69
N GLY A 76 0.04 1.35 -61.24
CA GLY A 76 0.28 0.72 -59.94
C GLY A 76 1.24 1.52 -59.08
N THR A 77 0.93 1.63 -57.79
CA THR A 77 1.88 2.02 -56.75
C THR A 77 1.94 0.92 -55.71
N GLY A 78 3.06 0.76 -55.00
CA GLY A 78 3.17 -0.32 -54.03
C GLY A 78 4.26 -0.11 -52.99
N VAL A 79 4.10 -0.82 -51.88
CA VAL A 79 4.97 -0.79 -50.71
C VAL A 79 5.56 -2.17 -50.48
N TYR A 80 6.81 -2.21 -50.03
CA TYR A 80 7.44 -3.45 -49.59
C TYR A 80 6.98 -3.77 -48.17
N LEU A 81 6.51 -5.00 -47.93
CA LEU A 81 5.92 -5.37 -46.65
C LEU A 81 6.99 -5.55 -45.55
N ASP A 82 8.22 -5.89 -45.92
CA ASP A 82 9.34 -6.02 -44.97
C ASP A 82 9.74 -4.70 -44.31
N ASP A 83 9.65 -3.58 -45.06
CA ASP A 83 9.86 -2.23 -44.51
C ASP A 83 8.79 -1.91 -43.45
N VAL A 84 7.52 -2.22 -43.75
CA VAL A 84 6.38 -2.05 -42.82
C VAL A 84 6.56 -2.93 -41.57
N GLU A 85 6.93 -4.20 -41.74
CA GLU A 85 7.18 -5.12 -40.63
C GLU A 85 8.33 -4.65 -39.73
N THR A 86 9.38 -4.09 -40.33
CA THR A 86 10.54 -3.57 -39.58
C THR A 86 10.15 -2.38 -38.71
N GLU A 87 9.36 -1.45 -39.24
CA GLU A 87 8.84 -0.30 -38.48
C GLU A 87 7.92 -0.76 -37.34
N ILE A 88 6.98 -1.69 -37.63
CA ILE A 88 6.08 -2.26 -36.64
C ILE A 88 6.88 -2.97 -35.53
N LYS A 89 7.95 -3.70 -35.88
CA LYS A 89 8.79 -4.40 -34.90
C LYS A 89 9.44 -3.42 -33.92
N ASN A 90 9.95 -2.29 -34.41
CA ASN A 90 10.58 -1.28 -33.56
C ASN A 90 9.56 -0.63 -32.62
N LEU A 91 8.39 -0.25 -33.14
CA LEU A 91 7.29 0.26 -32.32
C LEU A 91 6.87 -0.73 -31.24
N ARG A 92 6.70 -2.01 -31.62
CA ARG A 92 6.34 -3.09 -30.70
C ARG A 92 7.39 -3.25 -29.59
N GLN A 93 8.67 -3.24 -29.94
CA GLN A 93 9.75 -3.40 -28.96
C GLN A 93 9.80 -2.24 -27.97
N ASN A 94 9.62 -1.00 -28.44
CA ASN A 94 9.57 0.17 -27.57
C ASN A 94 8.38 0.11 -26.60
N ILE A 95 7.19 -0.25 -27.09
CA ILE A 95 6.00 -0.43 -26.24
C ILE A 95 6.23 -1.49 -25.17
N ILE A 96 6.84 -2.64 -25.53
CA ILE A 96 7.17 -3.70 -24.58
C ILE A 96 8.13 -3.22 -23.49
N ILE A 97 9.20 -2.51 -23.86
CA ILE A 97 10.19 -1.98 -22.91
C ILE A 97 9.55 -0.98 -21.95
N ILE A 98 8.78 -0.02 -22.47
CA ILE A 98 8.08 0.98 -21.65
C ILE A 98 7.11 0.29 -20.68
N SER A 99 6.33 -0.68 -21.16
CA SER A 99 5.39 -1.45 -20.33
C SER A 99 6.12 -2.20 -19.21
N LEU A 100 7.27 -2.83 -19.52
CA LEU A 100 8.08 -3.54 -18.54
C LEU A 100 8.61 -2.59 -17.45
N VAL A 101 9.10 -1.41 -17.85
CA VAL A 101 9.60 -0.38 -16.91
C VAL A 101 8.48 0.08 -15.99
N ILE A 102 7.27 0.33 -16.52
CA ILE A 102 6.11 0.72 -15.70
C ILE A 102 5.73 -0.39 -14.72
N ILE A 103 5.69 -1.65 -15.16
CA ILE A 103 5.38 -2.80 -14.30
C ILE A 103 6.41 -2.93 -13.18
N ILE A 104 7.69 -2.82 -13.50
CA ILE A 104 8.78 -2.88 -12.52
C ILE A 104 8.65 -1.73 -11.52
N ALA A 105 8.43 -0.50 -11.98
CA ALA A 105 8.23 0.66 -11.11
C ALA A 105 7.02 0.49 -10.18
N ALA A 106 5.88 0.02 -10.71
CA ALA A 106 4.68 -0.26 -9.93
C ALA A 106 4.92 -1.36 -8.89
N ALA A 107 5.66 -2.43 -9.25
CA ALA A 107 6.02 -3.49 -8.32
C ALA A 107 6.94 -2.98 -7.20
N PHE A 108 7.91 -2.11 -7.51
CA PHE A 108 8.76 -1.48 -6.49
C PHE A 108 7.97 -0.58 -5.55
N ILE A 109 7.03 0.22 -6.07
CA ILE A 109 6.15 1.06 -5.24
C ILE A 109 5.30 0.19 -4.32
N LEU A 110 4.66 -0.86 -4.86
CA LEU A 110 3.85 -1.77 -4.07
C LEU A 110 4.67 -2.47 -2.98
N PHE A 111 5.89 -2.91 -3.33
CA PHE A 111 6.80 -3.54 -2.38
C PHE A 111 7.23 -2.59 -1.26
N TYR A 112 7.50 -1.32 -1.59
CA TYR A 112 7.80 -0.29 -0.60
C TYR A 112 6.62 -0.06 0.36
N LEU A 113 5.41 0.11 -0.17
CA LEU A 113 4.19 0.29 0.62
C LEU A 113 3.91 -0.89 1.55
N LEU A 114 4.14 -2.12 1.08
CA LEU A 114 4.01 -3.32 1.92
C LEU A 114 4.99 -3.28 3.10
N ILE A 115 6.26 -2.97 2.85
CA ILE A 115 7.26 -2.86 3.93
C ILE A 115 6.85 -1.79 4.95
N GLU A 116 6.39 -0.64 4.49
CA GLU A 116 5.93 0.44 5.36
C GLU A 116 4.73 0.01 6.20
N GLN A 117 3.73 -0.63 5.59
CA GLN A 117 2.57 -1.17 6.27
C GLN A 117 2.96 -2.21 7.33
N PHE A 118 3.85 -3.15 6.98
CA PHE A 118 4.34 -4.15 7.93
C PHE A 118 5.08 -3.49 9.09
N ARG A 119 5.97 -2.52 8.83
CA ARG A 119 6.70 -1.80 9.90
C ARG A 119 5.76 -1.11 10.88
N ALA A 120 4.73 -0.44 10.36
CA ALA A 120 3.74 0.24 11.19
C ALA A 120 2.98 -0.76 12.09
N GLU A 121 2.51 -1.87 11.51
CA GLU A 121 1.76 -2.90 12.24
C GLU A 121 2.63 -3.59 13.30
N TYR A 122 3.86 -3.98 12.94
CA TYR A 122 4.81 -4.57 13.89
C TYR A 122 5.19 -3.60 15.02
N GLY A 123 5.34 -2.31 14.72
CA GLY A 123 5.58 -1.27 15.74
C GLY A 123 4.42 -1.16 16.72
N ARG A 124 3.19 -1.14 16.21
CA ARG A 124 1.96 -1.07 17.02
C ARG A 124 1.83 -2.28 17.95
N LEU A 125 2.03 -3.49 17.41
CA LEU A 125 1.96 -4.72 18.20
C LEU A 125 2.99 -4.72 19.33
N ARG A 126 4.24 -4.36 19.04
CA ARG A 126 5.27 -4.26 20.09
C ARG A 126 4.97 -3.20 21.13
N ALA A 127 4.41 -2.05 20.74
CA ALA A 127 4.02 -1.01 21.69
C ALA A 127 2.87 -1.49 22.60
N ALA A 128 1.89 -2.20 22.04
CA ALA A 128 0.80 -2.80 22.81
C ALA A 128 1.29 -3.89 23.77
N GLU A 129 2.19 -4.78 23.32
CA GLU A 129 2.81 -5.78 24.17
C GLU A 129 3.68 -5.17 25.27
N ALA A 130 4.50 -4.17 24.94
CA ALA A 130 5.32 -3.46 25.92
C ALA A 130 4.47 -2.73 26.96
N LEU A 131 3.36 -2.12 26.53
CA LEU A 131 2.40 -1.49 27.44
C LEU A 131 1.79 -2.54 28.37
N LYS A 132 1.28 -3.65 27.82
CA LYS A 132 0.68 -4.72 28.62
C LYS A 132 1.66 -5.32 29.62
N ALA A 133 2.89 -5.62 29.18
CA ALA A 133 3.93 -6.14 30.06
C ALA A 133 4.32 -5.14 31.16
N SER A 134 4.32 -3.84 30.85
CA SER A 134 4.54 -2.76 31.82
C SER A 134 3.39 -2.69 32.84
N GLU A 135 2.14 -2.71 32.39
CA GLU A 135 0.95 -2.73 33.25
C GLU A 135 0.93 -3.96 34.17
N GLU A 136 1.21 -5.16 33.66
CA GLU A 136 1.29 -6.39 34.46
C GLU A 136 2.43 -6.33 35.48
N LYS A 137 3.59 -5.78 35.08
CA LYS A 137 4.72 -5.56 35.99
C LYS A 137 4.35 -4.59 37.11
N TYR A 138 3.71 -3.46 36.81
CA TYR A 138 3.26 -2.51 37.84
C TYR A 138 2.19 -3.11 38.75
N ARG A 139 1.20 -3.80 38.18
CA ARG A 139 0.17 -4.51 38.95
C ARG A 139 0.79 -5.51 39.92
N THR A 140 1.72 -6.34 39.45
CA THR A 140 2.42 -7.34 40.27
C THR A 140 3.22 -6.68 41.39
N LEU A 141 3.93 -5.58 41.12
CA LEU A 141 4.69 -4.85 42.15
C LEU A 141 3.77 -4.27 43.24
N VAL A 142 2.63 -3.71 42.84
CA VAL A 142 1.65 -3.13 43.78
C VAL A 142 0.93 -4.22 44.59
N GLU A 143 0.53 -5.32 43.95
CA GLU A 143 -0.17 -6.42 44.60
C GLU A 143 0.74 -7.26 45.51
N SER A 144 2.01 -7.44 45.14
CA SER A 144 3.00 -8.17 45.95
C SER A 144 3.66 -7.33 47.05
N ALA A 145 3.39 -6.01 47.11
CA ALA A 145 3.89 -5.17 48.18
C ALA A 145 3.39 -5.71 49.54
N GLY A 146 4.34 -5.94 50.45
CA GLY A 146 4.03 -6.39 51.81
C GLY A 146 3.26 -5.33 52.61
N GLU A 147 3.35 -4.07 52.22
CA GLU A 147 2.61 -2.94 52.78
C GLU A 147 1.26 -2.75 52.06
N GLY A 148 0.28 -2.23 52.81
CA GLY A 148 -0.99 -1.83 52.24
C GLY A 148 -0.85 -0.51 51.47
N ILE A 149 -1.27 -0.49 50.21
CA ILE A 149 -1.25 0.72 49.38
C ILE A 149 -2.69 1.16 49.17
N ILE A 150 -2.99 2.41 49.51
CA ILE A 150 -4.25 3.10 49.21
C ILE A 150 -3.90 4.32 48.38
N MET A 151 -4.56 4.50 47.24
CA MET A 151 -4.40 5.65 46.35
C MET A 151 -5.77 6.27 46.11
N ALA A 152 -5.88 7.57 46.33
CA ALA A 152 -7.07 8.32 45.95
C ALA A 152 -6.80 8.98 44.58
N ILE A 153 -7.70 8.75 43.62
CA ILE A 153 -7.62 9.27 42.26
C ILE A 153 -8.69 10.37 42.10
N SER A 154 -8.43 11.40 41.29
CA SER A 154 -9.38 12.49 41.00
C SER A 154 -10.80 11.97 40.74
N GLY A 155 -11.78 12.54 41.47
CA GLY A 155 -13.18 12.09 41.45
C GLY A 155 -13.57 11.14 42.59
N ASP A 156 -12.87 11.21 43.74
CA ASP A 156 -13.16 10.47 44.98
C ASP A 156 -13.15 8.94 44.87
N ARG A 157 -12.46 8.38 43.87
CA ARG A 157 -12.30 6.93 43.75
C ARG A 157 -11.06 6.46 44.48
N LEU A 158 -11.24 5.52 45.41
CA LEU A 158 -10.13 4.84 46.07
C LEU A 158 -9.67 3.63 45.26
N PHE A 159 -8.36 3.44 45.19
CA PHE A 159 -7.71 2.24 44.73
C PHE A 159 -6.90 1.65 45.88
N ALA A 160 -6.90 0.34 46.00
CA ALA A 160 -6.18 -0.36 47.04
C ALA A 160 -5.58 -1.66 46.51
N ASN A 161 -4.40 -2.04 46.99
CA ASN A 161 -3.83 -3.35 46.69
C ASN A 161 -4.56 -4.47 47.46
N GLN A 162 -4.41 -5.72 47.01
CA GLN A 162 -5.07 -6.86 47.68
C GLN A 162 -4.69 -6.99 49.15
N ASN A 163 -3.45 -6.64 49.53
CA ASN A 163 -2.97 -6.74 50.91
C ASN A 163 -3.84 -5.92 51.87
N ILE A 164 -4.11 -4.65 51.56
CA ILE A 164 -4.93 -3.81 52.44
C ILE A 164 -6.42 -4.14 52.34
N LEU A 165 -6.93 -4.53 51.17
CA LEU A 165 -8.31 -4.98 51.00
C LEU A 165 -8.62 -6.20 51.86
N GLN A 166 -7.73 -7.20 51.86
CA GLN A 166 -7.87 -8.39 52.72
C GLN A 166 -7.82 -8.05 54.20
N ARG A 167 -6.96 -7.11 54.62
CA ARG A 167 -6.87 -6.66 56.02
C ARG A 167 -8.10 -5.85 56.46
N LEU A 168 -8.66 -5.04 55.57
CA LEU A 168 -9.83 -4.20 55.88
C LEU A 168 -11.16 -4.92 55.66
N GLY A 169 -11.15 -6.05 54.95
CA GLY A 169 -12.33 -6.88 54.68
C GLY A 169 -13.24 -6.36 53.58
N TYR A 170 -12.73 -5.51 52.67
CA TYR A 170 -13.49 -4.95 51.55
C TYR A 170 -13.20 -5.68 50.23
N ASP A 171 -14.22 -5.76 49.37
CA ASP A 171 -14.00 -6.03 47.95
C ASP A 171 -13.47 -4.77 47.24
N ALA A 172 -12.72 -4.93 46.15
CA ALA A 172 -12.19 -3.82 45.36
C ALA A 172 -13.30 -2.89 44.84
N ASP A 173 -14.43 -3.45 44.39
CA ASP A 173 -15.55 -2.66 43.83
C ASP A 173 -16.35 -1.93 44.91
N GLU A 174 -16.38 -2.47 46.13
CA GLU A 174 -16.97 -1.82 47.30
C GLU A 174 -16.06 -0.68 47.78
N PHE A 175 -14.76 -0.96 47.94
CA PHE A 175 -13.78 0.00 48.43
C PHE A 175 -13.63 1.21 47.51
N ALA A 176 -13.70 1.00 46.19
CA ALA A 176 -13.56 2.07 45.20
C ALA A 176 -14.69 3.11 45.21
N LYS A 177 -15.80 2.83 45.90
CA LYS A 177 -16.93 3.76 46.09
C LYS A 177 -16.85 4.56 47.39
N LEU A 178 -15.94 4.18 48.28
CA LEU A 178 -15.73 4.88 49.54
C LEU A 178 -14.90 6.13 49.33
N SER A 179 -15.11 7.12 50.18
CA SER A 179 -14.22 8.28 50.27
C SER A 179 -13.06 8.02 51.22
N VAL A 180 -11.98 8.81 51.12
CA VAL A 180 -10.85 8.72 52.06
C VAL A 180 -11.32 8.89 53.52
N GLU A 181 -12.37 9.68 53.75
CA GLU A 181 -12.95 9.97 55.07
C GLU A 181 -13.70 8.79 55.67
N ASP A 182 -14.27 7.91 54.84
CA ASP A 182 -14.95 6.69 55.32
C ASP A 182 -13.96 5.65 55.83
N VAL A 183 -12.71 5.71 55.33
CA VAL A 183 -11.67 4.71 55.57
C VAL A 183 -10.65 5.20 56.61
N ILE A 184 -10.20 6.45 56.55
CA ILE A 184 -9.20 7.03 57.46
C ILE A 184 -9.90 7.85 58.54
N ILE A 185 -9.84 7.37 59.78
CA ILE A 185 -10.46 8.00 60.93
C ILE A 185 -9.38 8.78 61.72
N PRO A 186 -9.45 10.11 61.78
CA PRO A 186 -8.42 10.92 62.42
C PRO A 186 -8.27 10.58 63.89
N THR A 187 -7.03 10.58 64.39
CA THR A 187 -6.74 10.49 65.83
C THR A 187 -7.06 11.80 66.54
N GLU A 188 -7.03 11.80 67.87
CA GLU A 188 -7.16 13.03 68.66
C GLU A 188 -6.04 14.03 68.35
N GLU A 189 -4.82 13.52 68.09
CA GLU A 189 -3.66 14.32 67.71
C GLU A 189 -3.86 14.98 66.33
N GLU A 190 -4.33 14.22 65.34
CA GLU A 190 -4.66 14.76 64.02
C GLU A 190 -5.78 15.81 64.11
N THR A 191 -6.81 15.55 64.92
CA THR A 191 -7.93 16.47 65.11
C THR A 191 -7.47 17.78 65.78
N ALA A 192 -6.59 17.69 66.78
CA ALA A 192 -5.98 18.84 67.44
C ALA A 192 -5.08 19.65 66.49
N ALA A 193 -4.44 18.98 65.51
CA ALA A 193 -3.58 19.60 64.51
C ALA A 193 -4.35 20.21 63.31
N GLY A 194 -5.67 20.38 63.40
CA GLY A 194 -6.49 21.00 62.36
C GLY A 194 -7.13 20.02 61.37
N GLY A 195 -7.10 18.71 61.67
CA GLY A 195 -7.73 17.66 60.86
C GLY A 195 -6.73 16.63 60.33
N PRO A 196 -7.21 15.61 59.61
CA PRO A 196 -6.37 14.48 59.19
C PRO A 196 -5.18 14.92 58.33
N TYR A 197 -4.00 14.39 58.62
CA TYR A 197 -2.76 14.84 57.98
C TYR A 197 -2.74 14.58 56.47
N TYR A 198 -3.38 13.51 55.98
CA TYR A 198 -3.48 13.26 54.53
C TYR A 198 -4.12 14.44 53.79
N ARG A 199 -5.11 15.11 54.39
CA ARG A 199 -5.83 16.22 53.78
C ARG A 199 -4.94 17.46 53.69
N GLN A 200 -4.12 17.69 54.70
CA GLN A 200 -3.11 18.76 54.71
C GLN A 200 -2.07 18.52 53.61
N ILE A 201 -1.57 17.27 53.47
CA ILE A 201 -0.61 16.88 52.43
C ILE A 201 -1.20 17.08 51.03
N MET A 202 -2.46 16.73 50.81
CA MET A 202 -3.12 16.96 49.51
C MET A 202 -3.33 18.43 49.17
N LYS A 203 -3.46 19.30 50.19
CA LYS A 203 -3.51 20.77 50.01
C LYS A 203 -2.13 21.41 49.84
N GLY A 204 -1.05 20.63 49.91
CA GLY A 204 0.32 21.14 49.87
C GLY A 204 0.78 21.79 51.18
N GLU A 205 0.06 21.57 52.28
CA GLU A 205 0.39 22.08 53.61
C GLU A 205 1.51 21.23 54.26
N VAL A 206 2.22 21.81 55.23
CA VAL A 206 3.32 21.13 55.93
C VAL A 206 2.75 20.20 57.00
N ALA A 207 2.74 18.89 56.71
CA ALA A 207 2.34 17.84 57.64
C ALA A 207 3.37 16.69 57.66
N PRO A 208 3.42 15.87 58.73
CA PRO A 208 4.33 14.74 58.80
C PRO A 208 4.08 13.76 57.63
N ARG A 209 5.13 13.35 56.90
CA ARG A 209 4.99 12.37 55.81
C ARG A 209 4.65 10.97 56.30
N ARG A 210 5.02 10.63 57.54
CA ARG A 210 4.74 9.36 58.19
C ARG A 210 4.18 9.60 59.59
N TYR A 211 3.02 9.05 59.90
CA TYR A 211 2.28 9.32 61.15
C TYR A 211 1.42 8.11 61.54
N ALA A 212 1.11 7.99 62.83
CA ALA A 212 0.15 7.01 63.32
C ALA A 212 -1.28 7.51 63.04
N SER A 213 -2.12 6.64 62.50
CA SER A 213 -3.54 6.93 62.27
C SER A 213 -4.37 5.65 62.40
N ARG A 214 -5.69 5.76 62.20
CA ARG A 214 -6.62 4.63 62.30
C ARG A 214 -7.33 4.40 60.98
N LEU A 215 -7.38 3.14 60.54
CA LEU A 215 -8.23 2.72 59.43
C LEU A 215 -9.48 2.04 59.96
N LYS A 216 -10.61 2.29 59.31
CA LYS A 216 -11.88 1.63 59.59
C LYS A 216 -12.08 0.43 58.65
N THR A 217 -12.29 -0.73 59.23
CA THR A 217 -12.63 -1.97 58.51
C THR A 217 -14.11 -1.99 58.11
N ARG A 218 -14.49 -2.93 57.25
CA ARG A 218 -15.89 -3.11 56.80
C ARG A 218 -16.86 -3.40 57.93
N ASP A 219 -16.44 -4.16 58.95
CA ASP A 219 -17.21 -4.47 60.15
C ASP A 219 -17.21 -3.33 61.19
N GLY A 220 -16.52 -2.23 60.90
CA GLY A 220 -16.50 -1.02 61.72
C GLY A 220 -15.43 -0.99 62.82
N ALA A 221 -14.57 -2.01 62.90
CA ALA A 221 -13.40 -1.98 63.79
C ALA A 221 -12.37 -0.93 63.34
N LEU A 222 -11.63 -0.40 64.31
CA LEU A 222 -10.54 0.54 64.06
C LEU A 222 -9.20 -0.17 64.24
N ILE A 223 -8.37 -0.14 63.20
CA ILE A 223 -7.02 -0.69 63.21
C ILE A 223 -6.03 0.46 63.25
N GLU A 224 -5.14 0.46 64.25
CA GLU A 224 -4.01 1.39 64.28
C GLU A 224 -2.96 1.02 63.22
N VAL A 225 -2.54 2.01 62.44
CA VAL A 225 -1.57 1.84 61.37
C VAL A 225 -0.59 3.01 61.33
N MET A 226 0.60 2.74 60.82
CA MET A 226 1.51 3.79 60.39
C MET A 226 1.21 4.13 58.92
N LEU A 227 0.68 5.32 58.66
CA LEU A 227 0.45 5.81 57.31
C LEU A 227 1.67 6.56 56.81
N SER A 228 1.94 6.43 55.51
CA SER A 228 2.87 7.27 54.77
C SER A 228 2.13 7.85 53.57
N ALA A 229 2.03 9.17 53.50
CA ALA A 229 1.26 9.85 52.45
C ALA A 229 2.15 10.76 51.62
N ALA A 230 1.92 10.77 50.32
CA ALA A 230 2.57 11.67 49.36
C ALA A 230 1.56 12.07 48.28
N GLY A 231 1.58 13.35 47.90
CA GLY A 231 0.91 13.82 46.70
C GLY A 231 1.71 13.40 45.47
N VAL A 232 1.04 12.83 44.47
CA VAL A 232 1.63 12.52 43.17
C VAL A 232 0.82 13.30 42.14
N ASP A 233 1.49 14.23 41.45
CA ASP A 233 0.91 14.86 40.27
C ASP A 233 0.87 13.80 39.16
N MET A 234 -0.32 13.29 38.86
CA MET A 234 -0.50 12.50 37.66
C MET A 234 -0.71 13.45 36.49
N PRO A 235 0.05 13.31 35.39
CA PRO A 235 -0.25 14.07 34.18
C PRO A 235 -1.67 13.70 33.73
N ASP A 236 -2.52 14.72 33.58
CA ASP A 236 -3.88 14.58 33.08
C ASP A 236 -3.87 13.74 31.79
N LYS A 237 -4.73 12.72 31.73
CA LYS A 237 -4.99 11.94 30.52
C LYS A 237 -5.77 12.76 29.50
#